data_AF-A0A925IBK4-F1
#
_entry.id   AF-A0A925IBK4-F1
#
_cell.length_a   1.000
_cell.length_b   1.000
_cell.length_c   1.000
_cell.angle_alpha   90.00
_cell.angle_beta   90.00
_cell.angle_gamma   90.00
#
_symmetry.space_group_name_H-M   'P 1'
#
loop_
_entity.id
_entity.type
_entity.pdbx_description
1 polymer ?
#
loop_
_entity_poly.entity_id
_entity_poly.type
_entity_poly.pdbx_seq_one_letter_code
_entity_poly.pdbx_strand_id
1 'polypeptide(L)'
;YDDNNGSPNDALYIGTDIGVFYRDNTLGDWIPFSNGLPVVEVTDLEINESAGLLRAGTYGRGVWQTPVYDGACAASLSFTAHSPSTPAFHSAGNSITSSAVIAGAGANVKYKAGQRITLTPGFRASASTDAKFLSYIGACISGGVPPGYNRSSLNGLPGYLVK
;
A
#
# COMPACT_ATOMS: atom_id res chain seq x y z
N TYR A 1 -9.53 24.73 16.62
CA TYR A 1 -8.45 24.11 17.39
C TYR A 1 -7.23 24.21 16.51
N ASP A 2 -6.22 24.94 16.97
CA ASP A 2 -4.97 25.18 16.25
C ASP A 2 -3.90 24.38 17.00
N ASP A 3 -3.55 23.22 16.45
CA ASP A 3 -2.78 22.13 17.07
C ASP A 3 -1.36 22.07 16.50
N ASN A 4 -0.62 23.17 16.66
CA ASN A 4 0.78 23.29 16.26
C ASN A 4 1.74 22.46 17.16
N ASN A 5 1.56 21.13 17.26
CA ASN A 5 2.47 20.23 17.97
C ASN A 5 2.41 18.74 17.55
N GLY A 6 2.68 18.36 16.29
CA GLY A 6 2.75 16.91 16.02
C GLY A 6 3.29 16.39 14.68
N SER A 7 3.21 17.12 13.57
CA SER A 7 3.77 16.66 12.30
C SER A 7 4.57 17.76 11.61
N PRO A 8 5.76 17.49 11.04
CA PRO A 8 6.61 18.51 10.41
C PRO A 8 5.93 19.34 9.31
N ASN A 9 4.81 18.87 8.76
CA ASN A 9 4.19 19.38 7.53
C ASN A 9 2.66 19.60 7.59
N ASP A 10 2.01 19.76 8.76
CA ASP A 10 0.53 19.81 8.86
C ASP A 10 -0.15 18.59 8.23
N ALA A 11 0.32 17.39 8.59
CA ALA A 11 -0.21 16.13 8.10
C ALA A 11 -1.68 15.93 8.49
N LEU A 12 -2.53 15.69 7.50
CA LEU A 12 -3.96 15.41 7.67
C LEU A 12 -4.32 14.06 7.05
N TYR A 13 -5.17 13.32 7.75
CA TYR A 13 -5.77 12.09 7.26
C TYR A 13 -7.29 12.22 7.27
N ILE A 14 -7.95 11.72 6.23
CA ILE A 14 -9.41 11.66 6.16
C ILE A 14 -9.87 10.27 5.76
N GLY A 15 -10.83 9.75 6.51
CA GLY A 15 -11.55 8.52 6.18
C GLY A 15 -12.75 8.83 5.31
N THR A 16 -12.98 8.02 4.29
CA THR A 16 -14.08 8.16 3.33
C THR A 16 -14.78 6.80 3.14
N ASP A 17 -15.86 6.79 2.36
CA ASP A 17 -16.54 5.57 1.90
C ASP A 17 -15.65 4.66 1.02
N ILE A 18 -14.53 5.18 0.52
CA ILE A 18 -13.60 4.49 -0.38
C ILE A 18 -12.17 4.36 0.18
N GLY A 19 -11.97 4.61 1.47
CA GLY A 19 -10.69 4.43 2.15
C GLY A 19 -10.13 5.71 2.77
N VAL A 20 -8.82 5.70 3.07
CA VAL A 20 -8.13 6.82 3.70
C VAL A 20 -7.40 7.67 2.66
N PHE A 21 -7.39 8.98 2.85
CA PHE A 21 -6.59 9.93 2.09
C PHE A 21 -5.68 10.71 3.03
N TYR A 22 -4.55 11.18 2.49
CA TYR A 22 -3.53 11.96 3.19
C TYR A 22 -3.27 13.27 2.48
N ARG A 23 -2.96 14.32 3.24
CA ARG A 23 -2.46 15.60 2.74
C ARG A 23 -1.46 16.18 3.72
N ASP A 24 -0.53 16.99 3.22
CA ASP A 24 0.32 17.86 4.03
C ASP A 24 0.48 19.23 3.33
N ASN A 25 1.22 20.15 3.92
CA ASN A 25 1.43 21.49 3.39
C ASN A 25 2.37 21.54 2.15
N THR A 26 3.05 20.43 1.83
CA THR A 26 3.89 20.28 0.64
C THR A 26 3.11 19.68 -0.53
N LEU A 27 2.06 18.93 -0.24
CA LEU A 27 1.15 18.34 -1.21
C LEU A 27 0.11 19.36 -1.68
N GLY A 28 0.10 19.62 -2.99
CA GLY A 28 -0.89 20.51 -3.62
C GLY A 28 -2.33 20.01 -3.59
N ASP A 29 -2.55 18.72 -3.30
CA ASP A 29 -3.87 18.10 -3.20
C ASP A 29 -3.84 16.86 -2.27
N TRP A 30 -5.01 16.32 -1.93
CA TRP A 30 -5.16 15.05 -1.22
C TRP A 30 -4.70 13.88 -2.10
N ILE A 31 -3.96 12.96 -1.49
CA ILE A 31 -3.51 11.72 -2.14
C ILE A 31 -4.14 10.50 -1.45
N PRO A 32 -4.43 9.42 -2.19
CA PRO A 32 -4.89 8.17 -1.59
C PRO A 32 -3.85 7.61 -0.60
N PHE A 33 -4.31 7.02 0.50
CA PHE A 33 -3.49 6.39 1.52
C PHE A 33 -4.02 4.98 1.84
N SER A 34 -3.42 3.95 1.26
CA SER A 34 -3.93 2.57 1.34
C SER A 34 -2.85 1.54 1.75
N ASN A 35 -1.97 1.92 2.66
CA ASN A 35 -0.80 1.14 3.08
C ASN A 35 -1.20 -0.17 3.80
N GLY A 36 -1.68 -1.15 3.03
CA GLY A 36 -2.31 -2.38 3.54
C GLY A 36 -3.78 -2.23 3.92
N LEU A 37 -4.32 -1.01 3.96
CA LEU A 37 -5.72 -0.76 4.29
C LEU A 37 -6.67 -1.27 3.19
N PRO A 38 -7.82 -1.88 3.55
CA PRO A 38 -8.84 -2.27 2.59
C PRO A 38 -9.54 -1.05 1.98
N VAL A 39 -10.04 -1.21 0.75
CA VAL A 39 -10.94 -0.24 0.10
C VAL A 39 -12.35 -0.48 0.64
N VAL A 40 -12.69 0.23 1.69
CA VAL A 40 -13.97 0.16 2.39
C VAL A 40 -14.21 1.47 3.12
N GLU A 41 -15.45 1.71 3.49
CA GLU A 41 -15.84 2.81 4.35
C GLU A 41 -15.05 2.81 5.67
N VAL A 42 -14.40 3.95 5.91
CA VAL A 42 -13.66 4.24 7.13
C VAL A 42 -14.56 5.08 8.03
N THR A 43 -14.93 4.51 9.17
CA THR A 43 -15.84 5.14 10.14
C THR A 43 -15.10 5.90 11.23
N ASP A 44 -13.83 5.55 11.47
CA ASP A 44 -13.01 6.17 12.52
C ASP A 44 -11.52 6.10 12.18
N LEU A 45 -10.76 7.10 12.63
CA LEU A 45 -9.32 7.20 12.47
C LEU A 45 -8.66 7.63 13.77
N GLU A 46 -7.62 6.91 14.18
CA GLU A 46 -6.79 7.24 15.35
C GLU A 46 -5.32 7.27 14.93
N ILE A 47 -4.60 8.33 15.29
CA ILE A 47 -3.15 8.41 15.12
C ILE A 47 -2.49 8.17 16.48
N ASN A 48 -1.62 7.16 16.54
CA ASN A 48 -0.68 6.98 17.63
C ASN A 48 0.66 7.59 17.23
N GLU A 49 0.89 8.83 17.62
CA GLU A 49 2.11 9.58 17.29
C GLU A 49 3.37 8.92 17.87
N SER A 50 3.30 8.43 19.12
CA SER A 50 4.44 7.79 19.79
C SER A 50 4.97 6.55 19.06
N ALA A 51 4.07 5.83 18.37
CA ALA A 51 4.41 4.61 17.64
C ALA A 51 4.50 4.84 16.12
N GLY A 52 4.14 6.03 15.62
CA GLY A 52 4.07 6.33 14.20
C GLY A 52 3.05 5.48 13.45
N LEU A 53 1.88 5.23 14.06
CA LEU A 53 0.86 4.34 13.50
C LEU A 53 -0.48 5.06 13.32
N LEU A 54 -1.13 4.84 12.18
CA LEU A 54 -2.52 5.15 11.93
C LEU A 54 -3.36 3.89 12.09
N ARG A 55 -4.45 3.98 12.85
CA ARG A 55 -5.51 2.98 12.93
C ARG A 55 -6.75 3.45 12.21
N ALA A 56 -7.38 2.53 11.50
CA ALA A 56 -8.61 2.78 10.76
C ALA A 56 -9.70 1.78 11.19
N GLY A 57 -10.77 2.30 11.76
CA GLY A 57 -12.01 1.56 11.97
C GLY A 57 -12.77 1.49 10.65
N THR A 58 -13.12 0.27 10.22
CA THR A 58 -13.78 0.05 8.94
C THR A 58 -15.14 -0.62 9.11
N TYR A 59 -16.11 -0.24 8.26
CA TYR A 59 -17.42 -0.87 8.28
C TYR A 59 -17.33 -2.35 7.86
N GLY A 60 -17.67 -3.27 8.79
CA GLY A 60 -17.77 -4.70 8.52
C GLY A 60 -16.44 -5.45 8.31
N ARG A 61 -15.27 -4.80 8.49
CA ARG A 61 -13.94 -5.45 8.34
C ARG A 61 -13.01 -5.25 9.55
N GLY A 62 -13.53 -4.72 10.65
CA GLY A 62 -12.79 -4.55 11.90
C GLY A 62 -11.84 -3.34 11.88
N VAL A 63 -10.80 -3.41 12.72
CA VAL A 63 -9.80 -2.35 12.87
C VAL A 63 -8.53 -2.76 12.15
N TRP A 64 -7.98 -1.83 11.37
CA TRP A 64 -6.75 -1.97 10.62
C TRP A 64 -5.69 -1.01 11.15
N GLN A 65 -4.41 -1.36 10.99
CA GLN A 65 -3.30 -0.52 11.43
C GLN A 65 -2.23 -0.45 10.34
N THR A 66 -1.63 0.72 10.20
CA THR A 66 -0.55 0.99 9.25
C THR A 66 0.42 2.02 9.84
N PRO A 67 1.72 2.01 9.49
CA PRO A 67 2.59 3.17 9.68
C PRO A 67 1.97 4.44 9.10
N VAL A 68 2.20 5.59 9.74
CA VAL A 68 1.85 6.91 9.19
C VAL A 68 2.68 7.21 7.93
N TYR A 69 2.18 8.12 7.10
CA TYR A 69 2.90 8.65 5.95
C TYR A 69 4.19 9.34 6.41
N ASP A 70 5.32 8.90 5.86
CA ASP A 70 6.66 9.44 6.14
C ASP A 70 7.23 10.25 4.97
N GLY A 71 6.52 10.32 3.83
CA GLY A 71 6.99 10.94 2.59
C GLY A 71 8.25 10.34 1.99
N ALA A 72 8.84 9.35 2.66
CA ALA A 72 10.16 8.83 2.41
C ALA A 72 10.02 7.52 1.65
N CYS A 73 10.08 7.62 0.32
CA CYS A 73 10.15 6.43 -0.48
C CYS A 73 11.59 5.98 -0.71
N ALA A 74 11.88 4.71 -0.44
CA ALA A 74 13.13 4.12 -0.89
C ALA A 74 13.24 4.23 -2.43
N ALA A 75 14.37 4.71 -2.93
CA ALA A 75 14.60 4.81 -4.37
C ALA A 75 14.47 3.43 -5.05
N SER A 76 15.03 2.39 -4.43
CA SER A 76 14.86 1.01 -4.91
C SER A 76 14.75 0.03 -3.75
N LEU A 77 14.00 -1.05 -3.94
CA LEU A 77 13.86 -2.17 -2.99
C LEU A 77 14.31 -3.47 -3.63
N SER A 78 14.89 -4.37 -2.83
CA SER A 78 15.31 -5.71 -3.26
C SER A 78 14.83 -6.76 -2.26
N PHE A 79 14.14 -7.79 -2.74
CA PHE A 79 13.58 -8.84 -1.89
C PHE A 79 14.06 -10.24 -2.31
N THR A 80 14.47 -11.04 -1.33
CA THR A 80 14.88 -12.44 -1.52
C THR A 80 13.97 -13.44 -0.80
N ALA A 81 13.14 -12.99 0.15
CA ALA A 81 12.15 -13.81 0.87
C ALA A 81 10.96 -12.96 1.34
N HIS A 82 9.80 -13.59 1.59
CA HIS A 82 8.63 -12.95 2.22
C HIS A 82 8.14 -13.80 3.40
N SER A 83 7.61 -13.14 4.43
CA SER A 83 7.01 -13.80 5.58
C SER A 83 5.61 -14.34 5.25
N PRO A 84 5.21 -15.51 5.78
CA PRO A 84 3.97 -16.19 5.38
C PRO A 84 2.65 -15.56 5.84
N SER A 85 2.67 -14.55 6.71
CA SER A 85 1.46 -14.04 7.37
C SER A 85 1.11 -12.58 7.10
N THR A 86 1.67 -11.97 6.04
CA THR A 86 1.47 -10.53 5.81
C THR A 86 0.73 -10.26 4.50
N PRO A 87 -0.38 -9.50 4.56
CA PRO A 87 -0.66 -8.53 3.52
C PRO A 87 0.49 -7.51 3.55
N ALA A 88 1.23 -7.37 2.46
CA ALA A 88 2.37 -6.46 2.39
C ALA A 88 2.26 -5.57 1.16
N PHE A 89 2.36 -4.26 1.37
CA PHE A 89 2.44 -3.28 0.30
C PHE A 89 3.83 -2.66 0.31
N HIS A 90 4.58 -2.81 -0.78
CA HIS A 90 5.91 -2.23 -0.93
C HIS A 90 5.89 -1.22 -2.08
N SER A 91 6.40 -0.02 -1.81
CA SER A 91 6.47 1.06 -2.79
C SER A 91 7.92 1.57 -2.92
N ALA A 92 8.39 1.78 -4.15
CA ALA A 92 9.71 2.33 -4.44
C ALA A 92 9.64 3.49 -5.46
N GLY A 93 10.51 4.48 -5.31
CA GLY A 93 10.59 5.65 -6.21
C GLY A 93 10.98 5.27 -7.64
N ASN A 94 11.96 4.38 -7.78
CA ASN A 94 12.50 3.95 -9.06
C ASN A 94 12.19 2.48 -9.35
N SER A 95 12.69 1.55 -8.54
CA SER A 95 12.59 0.13 -8.90
C SER A 95 12.44 -0.86 -7.76
N ILE A 96 11.71 -1.95 -8.00
CA ILE A 96 11.67 -3.11 -7.12
C ILE A 96 12.28 -4.30 -7.86
N THR A 97 13.21 -5.02 -7.23
CA THR A 97 13.72 -6.31 -7.73
C THR A 97 13.37 -7.42 -6.74
N SER A 98 12.86 -8.57 -7.20
CA SER A 98 12.47 -9.65 -6.30
C SER A 98 12.74 -11.04 -6.87
N SER A 99 13.38 -11.90 -6.08
CA SER A 99 13.46 -13.36 -6.28
C SER A 99 12.63 -14.14 -5.26
N ALA A 100 11.79 -13.44 -4.49
CA ALA A 100 11.16 -14.01 -3.30
C ALA A 100 10.12 -15.08 -3.62
N VAL A 101 10.01 -16.04 -2.70
CA VAL A 101 8.91 -17.01 -2.66
C VAL A 101 7.84 -16.47 -1.74
N ILE A 102 6.65 -16.19 -2.28
CA ILE A 102 5.49 -15.78 -1.50
C ILE A 102 4.70 -17.04 -1.18
N ALA A 103 4.71 -17.46 0.08
CA ALA A 103 3.99 -18.64 0.54
C ALA A 103 3.46 -18.39 1.94
N GLY A 104 2.32 -18.99 2.30
CA GLY A 104 1.65 -18.81 3.59
C GLY A 104 0.18 -18.47 3.41
N ALA A 105 -0.66 -18.97 4.32
CA ALA A 105 -2.11 -18.75 4.26
C ALA A 105 -2.43 -17.26 4.38
N GLY A 106 -3.07 -16.68 3.36
CA GLY A 106 -3.41 -15.26 3.35
C GLY A 106 -2.24 -14.33 2.98
N ALA A 107 -1.14 -14.86 2.45
CA ALA A 107 -0.06 -14.03 1.91
C ALA A 107 -0.56 -13.23 0.69
N ASN A 108 -0.61 -11.90 0.82
CA ASN A 108 -1.09 -10.98 -0.21
C ASN A 108 -0.07 -9.86 -0.41
N VAL A 109 0.81 -10.01 -1.40
CA VAL A 109 1.92 -9.07 -1.63
C VAL A 109 1.62 -8.16 -2.82
N LYS A 110 1.85 -6.86 -2.63
CA LYS A 110 1.67 -5.83 -3.66
C LYS A 110 2.94 -5.02 -3.82
N TYR A 111 3.45 -4.93 -5.04
CA TYR A 111 4.60 -4.08 -5.39
C TYR A 111 4.17 -2.88 -6.24
N LYS A 112 4.68 -1.70 -5.89
CA LYS A 112 4.54 -0.48 -6.66
C LYS A 112 5.92 0.14 -6.88
N ALA A 113 6.26 0.50 -8.11
CA ALA A 113 7.51 1.20 -8.39
C ALA A 113 7.31 2.30 -9.42
N GLY A 114 8.04 3.42 -9.31
CA GLY A 114 7.89 4.53 -10.26
C GLY A 114 8.35 4.22 -11.68
N GLN A 115 9.35 3.35 -11.87
CA GLN A 115 9.91 3.07 -13.19
C GLN A 115 9.79 1.58 -13.58
N ARG A 116 10.25 0.65 -12.73
CA ARG A 116 10.27 -0.78 -13.09
C ARG A 116 10.13 -1.73 -11.91
N ILE A 117 9.53 -2.89 -12.16
CA ILE A 117 9.50 -4.02 -11.25
C ILE A 117 10.12 -5.21 -11.98
N THR A 118 11.23 -5.73 -11.44
CA THR A 118 11.99 -6.85 -12.02
C THR A 118 11.81 -8.08 -11.14
N LEU A 119 11.16 -9.12 -11.67
CA LEU A 119 11.07 -10.42 -11.02
C LEU A 119 12.19 -11.30 -11.57
N THR A 120 13.15 -11.67 -10.72
CA THR A 120 14.30 -12.49 -11.10
C THR A 120 13.97 -13.98 -10.95
N PRO A 121 14.72 -14.87 -11.65
CA PRO A 121 14.48 -16.31 -11.55
C PRO A 121 14.43 -16.79 -10.10
N GLY A 122 13.42 -17.61 -9.79
CA GLY A 122 13.14 -18.08 -8.43
C GLY A 122 11.91 -17.43 -7.78
N PHE A 123 11.47 -16.27 -8.29
CA PHE A 123 10.23 -15.64 -7.85
C PHE A 123 9.02 -16.54 -8.12
N ARG A 124 8.20 -16.79 -7.10
CA ARG A 124 6.91 -17.50 -7.25
C ARG A 124 5.95 -17.17 -6.11
N ALA A 125 4.66 -17.11 -6.42
CA ALA A 125 3.58 -17.17 -5.44
C ALA A 125 3.09 -18.63 -5.32
N SER A 126 3.03 -19.15 -4.10
CA SER A 126 2.70 -20.56 -3.83
C SER A 126 1.20 -20.81 -3.91
N ALA A 127 0.78 -21.56 -4.94
CA ALA A 127 -0.61 -21.97 -5.12
C ALA A 127 -1.12 -22.85 -3.97
N SER A 128 -0.25 -23.65 -3.34
CA SER A 128 -0.62 -24.50 -2.19
C SER A 128 -1.10 -23.71 -0.97
N THR A 129 -0.82 -22.40 -0.91
CA THR A 129 -1.21 -21.52 0.20
C THR A 129 -2.14 -20.39 -0.22
N ASP A 130 -2.71 -20.43 -1.45
CA ASP A 130 -3.49 -19.34 -2.05
C ASP A 130 -2.78 -17.98 -1.98
N ALA A 131 -1.44 -17.97 -2.15
CA ALA A 131 -0.66 -16.75 -2.09
C ALA A 131 -0.97 -15.88 -3.32
N LYS A 132 -1.18 -14.58 -3.11
CA LYS A 132 -1.50 -13.61 -4.17
C LYS A 132 -0.41 -12.57 -4.31
N PHE A 133 -0.14 -12.24 -5.56
CA PHE A 133 0.83 -11.20 -5.92
C PHE A 133 0.21 -10.23 -6.94
N LEU A 134 0.44 -8.94 -6.74
CA LEU A 134 0.06 -7.88 -7.68
C LEU A 134 1.22 -6.89 -7.83
N SER A 135 1.47 -6.41 -9.04
CA SER A 135 2.45 -5.36 -9.30
C SER A 135 1.87 -4.28 -10.21
N TYR A 136 2.31 -3.03 -10.01
CA TYR A 136 1.96 -1.92 -10.90
C TYR A 136 3.02 -0.82 -10.88
N ILE A 137 3.11 -0.06 -11.97
CA ILE A 137 4.00 1.10 -12.08
C ILE A 137 3.24 2.35 -11.66
N GLY A 138 3.86 3.19 -10.84
CA GLY A 138 3.27 4.45 -10.41
C GLY A 138 4.17 5.20 -9.44
N ALA A 139 3.98 6.52 -9.36
CA ALA A 139 4.72 7.39 -8.45
C ALA A 139 4.73 6.81 -7.04
N CYS A 140 5.87 6.94 -6.37
CA CYS A 140 5.93 6.50 -5.00
C CYS A 140 5.17 7.46 -4.10
N ILE A 141 3.98 7.02 -3.75
CA ILE A 141 3.14 7.57 -2.71
C ILE A 141 2.69 6.37 -1.89
N SER A 142 2.78 6.46 -0.57
CA SER A 142 2.22 5.45 0.34
C SER A 142 0.69 5.52 0.18
N GLY A 143 0.16 4.76 -0.78
CA GLY A 143 -1.10 5.11 -1.42
C GLY A 143 -1.37 4.32 -2.69
N GLY A 144 -2.17 3.26 -2.59
CA GLY A 144 -3.01 2.78 -3.69
C GLY A 144 -4.44 3.30 -3.50
N VAL A 145 -5.38 2.96 -4.39
CA VAL A 145 -5.77 3.84 -5.51
C VAL A 145 -7.22 4.29 -5.24
N PRO A 146 -7.59 5.60 -5.28
CA PRO A 146 -8.56 6.09 -6.30
C PRO A 146 -8.30 7.56 -6.78
N PRO A 147 -8.77 8.00 -7.97
CA PRO A 147 -10.15 7.82 -8.44
C PRO A 147 -10.28 7.26 -9.88
N GLY A 148 -11.06 6.18 -10.00
CA GLY A 148 -11.80 5.88 -11.24
C GLY A 148 -11.39 4.65 -12.08
N TYR A 149 -10.84 3.56 -11.53
CA TYR A 149 -10.51 2.36 -12.34
C TYR A 149 -10.00 1.25 -11.37
N ASN A 150 -10.42 -0.03 -11.34
CA ASN A 150 -11.07 -0.86 -12.34
C ASN A 150 -11.56 -2.18 -11.70
N ARG A 151 -12.87 -2.43 -11.65
CA ARG A 151 -13.43 -3.80 -11.45
C ARG A 151 -13.95 -4.41 -12.76
N SER A 152 -13.67 -3.80 -13.93
CA SER A 152 -14.27 -4.26 -15.20
C SER A 152 -13.55 -3.81 -16.48
N SER A 153 -12.21 -3.80 -16.53
CA SER A 153 -11.51 -3.88 -17.83
C SER A 153 -10.27 -4.77 -17.76
N LEU A 154 -10.49 -6.08 -17.89
CA LEU A 154 -9.59 -6.91 -18.70
C LEU A 154 -9.61 -6.29 -20.10
N ASN A 155 -8.70 -5.35 -20.39
CA ASN A 155 -8.24 -4.99 -21.73
C ASN A 155 -7.22 -3.85 -21.63
N GLY A 156 -5.95 -4.18 -21.84
CA GLY A 156 -4.89 -3.19 -22.08
C GLY A 156 -3.75 -3.23 -21.06
N LEU A 157 -2.76 -4.07 -21.36
CA LEU A 157 -1.41 -4.19 -20.78
C LEU A 157 -1.25 -5.17 -19.60
N PRO A 158 -0.16 -5.96 -19.59
CA PRO A 158 -0.20 -7.35 -19.16
C PRO A 158 -0.07 -7.49 -17.65
N GLY A 159 -1.22 -7.57 -16.96
CA GLY A 159 -1.27 -8.24 -15.68
C GLY A 159 -1.08 -9.74 -15.89
N TYR A 160 0.15 -10.24 -15.72
CA TYR A 160 0.42 -11.67 -15.69
C TYR A 160 -0.25 -12.28 -14.45
N LEU A 161 -1.46 -12.81 -14.63
CA LEU A 161 -2.04 -13.83 -13.76
C LEU A 161 -1.24 -15.12 -13.99
N VAL A 162 -0.34 -15.43 -13.07
CA VAL A 162 0.23 -16.78 -13.01
C VAL A 162 -0.79 -17.63 -12.26
N LYS A 163 -1.41 -18.58 -12.96
CA LYS A 163 -2.19 -19.67 -12.35
C LYS A 163 -1.26 -20.63 -11.62
#